data_AF-A0A925UGD0-F1
#
_entry.id   AF-A0A925UGD0-F1
#
_cell.length_a   1.000
_cell.length_b   1.000
_cell.length_c   1.000
_cell.angle_alpha   90.00
_cell.angle_beta   90.00
_cell.angle_gamma   90.00
#
_symmetry.space_group_name_H-M   'P 1'
#
loop_
_entity.id
_entity.type
_entity.pdbx_description
1 polymer ?
#
loop_
_entity_poly.entity_id
_entity_poly.type
_entity_poly.pdbx_seq_one_letter_code
_entity_poly.pdbx_strand_id
1 'polypeptide(L)'
;MLVHPQFDPIALDLSRIGLPIAVHWYGITYLVAFGLFLLLAIPRSRMPQFAAEGWTRKDVEDLLFYGVLGTVIGGRLGYVLFYKP
;
A
#
# COMPACT_ATOMS: atom_id res chain seq x y z
N MET A 1 -6.28 27.21 21.21
CA MET A 1 -6.34 25.76 20.97
C MET A 1 -6.41 25.52 19.47
N LEU A 2 -5.57 24.66 18.91
CA LEU A 2 -5.66 24.29 17.50
C LEU A 2 -6.87 23.36 17.33
N VAL A 3 -7.89 23.82 16.61
CA VAL A 3 -9.06 23.01 16.27
C VAL A 3 -8.69 22.13 15.09
N HIS A 4 -8.92 20.83 15.19
CA HIS A 4 -8.66 19.91 14.08
C HIS A 4 -9.57 20.27 12.89
N PRO A 5 -9.01 20.47 11.69
CA PRO A 5 -9.82 20.71 10.50
C PRO A 5 -10.66 19.46 10.18
N GLN A 6 -11.96 19.65 9.97
CA GLN A 6 -12.89 18.56 9.66
C GLN A 6 -12.80 18.19 8.17
N PHE A 7 -11.72 17.53 7.78
CA PHE A 7 -11.55 17.05 6.40
C PHE A 7 -12.49 15.88 6.11
N ASP A 8 -13.08 15.87 4.91
CA ASP A 8 -13.82 14.71 4.42
C ASP A 8 -12.85 13.55 4.17
N PRO A 9 -13.02 12.38 4.83
CA PRO A 9 -12.12 11.24 4.65
C PRO A 9 -12.29 10.56 3.29
N ILE A 10 -13.41 10.79 2.60
CA ILE A 10 -13.71 10.20 1.29
C ILE A 10 -13.11 11.08 0.19
N ALA A 11 -12.21 10.49 -0.59
CA ALA A 11 -11.59 11.18 -1.73
C ALA A 11 -12.48 11.08 -2.98
N LEU A 12 -13.02 9.88 -3.23
CA LEU A 12 -13.88 9.58 -4.38
C LEU A 12 -15.03 8.69 -3.92
N ASP A 13 -16.25 9.20 -4.10
CA ASP A 13 -17.48 8.51 -3.77
C ASP A 13 -18.13 7.95 -5.06
N LEU A 14 -17.95 6.64 -5.29
CA LEU A 14 -18.52 5.95 -6.44
C LEU A 14 -19.97 5.51 -6.20
N SER A 15 -20.52 5.73 -5.00
CA SER A 15 -21.94 5.45 -4.74
C SER A 15 -22.87 6.29 -5.60
N ARG A 16 -22.41 7.49 -6.01
CA ARG A 16 -23.13 8.40 -6.90
C ARG A 16 -23.37 7.84 -8.30
N ILE A 17 -22.58 6.85 -8.73
CA ILE A 17 -22.73 6.16 -10.02
C ILE A 17 -23.27 4.73 -9.86
N GLY A 18 -23.74 4.36 -8.66
CA GLY A 18 -24.38 3.07 -8.39
C GLY A 18 -23.46 1.94 -7.89
N LEU A 19 -22.16 2.20 -7.65
CA LEU A 19 -21.27 1.22 -7.01
C LEU A 19 -21.10 1.52 -5.51
N PRO A 20 -21.28 0.55 -4.60
CA PRO A 20 -21.14 0.76 -3.15
C PRO A 20 -19.66 0.79 -2.71
N ILE A 21 -18.85 1.65 -3.34
CA ILE A 21 -17.41 1.77 -3.12
C ILE A 21 -17.07 3.23 -2.84
N ALA A 22 -16.49 3.48 -1.66
CA ALA A 22 -15.96 4.78 -1.29
C ALA A 22 -14.43 4.67 -1.14
N VAL A 23 -13.70 5.41 -1.98
CA VAL A 23 -12.24 5.47 -1.93
C VAL A 23 -11.85 6.57 -0.94
N HIS A 24 -11.12 6.17 0.10
CA HIS A 24 -10.68 7.08 1.14
C HIS A 24 -9.26 7.62 0.84
N TRP A 25 -8.95 8.81 1.37
CA TRP A 25 -7.61 9.41 1.21
C TRP A 25 -6.48 8.50 1.70
N TYR A 26 -6.68 7.78 2.80
CA TYR A 26 -5.65 6.85 3.30
C TYR A 26 -5.37 5.71 2.32
N GLY A 27 -6.37 5.25 1.57
CA GLY A 27 -6.18 4.22 0.54
C GLY A 27 -5.32 4.74 -0.61
N ILE A 28 -5.56 5.99 -1.01
CA ILE A 28 -4.76 6.67 -2.04
C ILE A 28 -3.32 6.86 -1.57
N THR A 29 -3.10 7.28 -0.31
CA THR A 29 -1.73 7.46 0.20
C THR A 29 -0.96 6.14 0.27
N TYR A 30 -1.62 5.01 0.55
CA TYR A 30 -0.99 3.69 0.42
C TYR A 30 -0.56 3.41 -1.02
N LEU A 31 -1.42 3.64 -2.01
CA LEU A 31 -1.08 3.44 -3.42
C LEU A 31 0.09 4.34 -3.86
N VAL A 32 0.09 5.60 -3.42
CA VAL A 32 1.20 6.53 -3.66
C VAL A 32 2.49 6.00 -3.03
N ALA A 33 2.43 5.51 -1.79
CA ALA A 33 3.60 4.94 -1.11
C ALA A 33 4.15 3.71 -1.86
N PHE A 34 3.30 2.83 -2.36
CA PHE A 34 3.71 1.67 -3.17
C PHE A 34 4.33 2.09 -4.50
N GLY A 35 3.77 3.11 -5.16
CA GLY A 35 4.34 3.69 -6.37
C GLY A 35 5.72 4.31 -6.12
N LEU A 36 5.86 5.09 -5.04
CA LEU A 36 7.14 5.66 -4.60
C LEU A 36 8.16 4.59 -4.26
N PHE A 37 7.75 3.50 -3.60
CA PHE A 37 8.62 2.36 -3.34
C PHE A 37 9.19 1.80 -4.64
N LEU A 38 8.36 1.50 -5.65
CA LEU A 38 8.83 0.98 -6.93
C LEU A 38 9.74 1.98 -7.66
N LEU A 39 9.37 3.26 -7.65
CA LEU A 39 10.13 4.34 -8.28
C LEU A 39 11.55 4.42 -7.71
N LEU A 40 11.72 4.20 -6.40
CA LEU A 40 13.02 4.28 -5.73
C LEU A 40 13.77 2.94 -5.74
N ALA A 41 13.06 1.82 -5.55
CA ALA A 41 13.65 0.50 -5.39
C ALA A 41 14.13 -0.11 -6.71
N ILE A 42 13.44 0.14 -7.84
CA ILE A 42 13.85 -0.40 -9.15
C ILE A 42 15.18 0.19 -9.64
N PRO A 43 15.43 1.52 -9.59
CA PRO A 43 16.76 2.05 -9.88
C PRO A 43 17.82 1.56 -8.88
N ARG A 44 17.44 1.41 -7.61
CA ARG A 44 18.34 0.92 -6.56
C ARG A 44 18.81 -0.51 -6.84
N SER A 45 17.93 -1.42 -7.25
CA SER A 45 18.29 -2.81 -7.56
C SER A 45 19.24 -2.94 -8.75
N ARG A 46 19.29 -1.93 -9.63
CA ARG A 46 20.21 -1.87 -10.78
C ARG A 46 21.61 -1.36 -10.44
N MET A 47 21.84 -0.88 -9.21
CA MET A 47 23.17 -0.40 -8.83
C MET A 47 24.17 -1.57 -8.77
N PRO A 48 25.46 -1.36 -9.10
CA PRO A 48 26.43 -2.45 -9.29
C PRO A 48 26.50 -3.44 -8.13
N GLN A 49 26.41 -2.94 -6.90
CA GLN A 49 26.41 -3.75 -5.68
C GLN A 49 25.24 -4.76 -5.63
N PHE A 50 24.02 -4.36 -6.00
CA PHE A 50 22.84 -5.24 -5.97
C PHE A 50 22.73 -6.07 -7.25
N ALA A 51 23.10 -5.49 -8.39
CA ALA A 51 23.14 -6.22 -9.65
C ALA A 51 24.17 -7.35 -9.64
N ALA A 52 25.31 -7.16 -8.97
CA ALA A 52 26.31 -8.21 -8.77
C ALA A 52 25.80 -9.37 -7.90
N GLU A 53 24.88 -9.09 -6.98
CA GLU A 53 24.18 -10.10 -6.17
C GLU A 53 23.02 -10.77 -6.92
N GLY A 54 22.74 -10.37 -8.17
CA GLY A 54 21.71 -10.96 -9.01
C GLY A 54 20.31 -10.37 -8.83
N TRP A 55 20.17 -9.23 -8.14
CA TRP A 55 18.87 -8.58 -7.99
C TRP A 55 18.28 -8.19 -9.34
N THR A 56 17.04 -8.58 -9.57
CA THR A 56 16.26 -8.21 -10.74
C THR A 56 15.14 -7.25 -10.37
N ARG A 57 14.55 -6.61 -11.40
CA ARG A 57 13.33 -5.82 -11.23
C ARG A 57 12.18 -6.67 -10.67
N LYS A 58 12.10 -7.94 -11.11
CA LYS A 58 11.04 -8.85 -10.69
C LYS A 58 11.09 -9.13 -9.19
N ASP A 59 12.28 -9.25 -8.62
CA ASP A 59 12.44 -9.48 -7.18
C ASP A 59 11.88 -8.32 -6.35
N VAL A 60 12.05 -7.08 -6.82
CA VAL A 60 11.49 -5.88 -6.17
C VAL A 60 9.95 -5.87 -6.25
N GLU A 61 9.40 -6.24 -7.41
CA GLU A 61 7.95 -6.31 -7.62
C GLU A 61 7.32 -7.43 -6.79
N ASP A 62 7.93 -8.62 -6.79
CA ASP A 62 7.50 -9.77 -6.00
C ASP A 62 7.60 -9.46 -4.49
N LEU A 63 8.67 -8.80 -4.04
CA LEU A 63 8.82 -8.35 -2.65
C LEU A 63 7.68 -7.42 -2.22
N LEU A 64 7.36 -6.41 -3.04
CA LEU A 64 6.25 -5.51 -2.74
C LEU A 64 4.93 -6.28 -2.71
N PHE A 65 4.68 -7.14 -3.70
CA PHE A 65 3.44 -7.91 -3.81
C PHE A 65 3.22 -8.81 -2.60
N TYR A 66 4.21 -9.63 -2.23
CA TYR A 66 4.12 -10.51 -1.08
C TYR A 66 4.06 -9.73 0.24
N GLY A 67 4.74 -8.58 0.34
CA GLY A 67 4.63 -7.69 1.50
C GLY A 67 3.22 -7.12 1.69
N VAL A 68 2.59 -6.64 0.62
CA VAL A 68 1.20 -6.15 0.64
C VAL A 68 0.24 -7.30 0.98
N LEU A 69 0.39 -8.45 0.33
CA LEU A 69 -0.45 -9.62 0.56
C LEU A 69 -0.34 -10.10 2.02
N GLY A 70 0.88 -10.20 2.55
CA GLY A 70 1.15 -10.57 3.94
C GLY A 70 0.55 -9.58 4.93
N THR A 71 0.58 -8.28 4.63
CA THR A 71 -0.05 -7.25 5.47
C THR A 71 -1.57 -7.42 5.54
N VAL A 72 -2.22 -7.65 4.38
CA VAL A 72 -3.68 -7.83 4.32
C VAL A 72 -4.11 -9.11 5.04
N ILE A 73 -3.46 -10.24 4.73
CA ILE A 73 -3.78 -11.53 5.33
C ILE A 73 -3.47 -11.50 6.83
N GLY A 74 -2.27 -11.07 7.21
CA GLY A 74 -1.84 -11.01 8.60
C GLY A 74 -2.69 -10.06 9.44
N GLY A 75 -3.04 -8.88 8.91
CA GLY A 75 -3.94 -7.95 9.58
C GLY A 75 -5.33 -8.55 9.79
N ARG A 76 -5.87 -9.29 8.81
CA ARG A 76 -7.19 -9.89 8.94
C ARG A 76 -7.20 -11.08 9.90
N LEU A 77 -6.23 -11.99 9.77
CA LEU A 77 -6.09 -13.13 10.68
C LEU A 77 -5.84 -12.65 12.11
N GLY A 78 -4.97 -11.67 12.31
CA GLY A 78 -4.73 -11.08 13.62
C GLY A 78 -5.99 -10.46 14.21
N TYR A 79 -6.78 -9.74 13.41
CA TYR A 79 -8.06 -9.19 13.88
C TYR A 79 -9.02 -10.29 14.34
N VAL A 80 -9.21 -11.34 13.54
CA VAL A 80 -10.09 -12.46 13.90
C VAL A 80 -9.57 -13.15 15.16
N LEU A 81 -8.32 -13.61 15.17
CA LEU A 81 -7.79 -14.42 16.26
C LEU A 81 -7.70 -13.68 17.60
N PHE A 82 -7.35 -12.39 17.59
CA PHE A 82 -7.08 -11.65 18.83
C PHE A 82 -8.22 -10.74 19.28
N TYR A 83 -9.05 -10.23 18.36
CA TYR A 83 -10.07 -9.24 18.69
C TYR A 83 -11.50 -9.74 18.46
N LYS A 84 -11.71 -10.69 17.56
CA LYS A 84 -13.04 -11.19 17.23
C LYS A 84 -13.01 -12.69 16.84
N PRO A 85 -12.71 -13.57 17.81
CA PRO A 85 -12.47 -14.99 17.58
C PRO A 85 -13.72 -15.74 17.10
#